data_AF-A0AA51X5V4-F1
#
_entry.id   AF-A0AA51X5V4-F1
#
_cell.length_a   1.000
_cell.length_b   1.000
_cell.length_c   1.000
_cell.angle_alpha   90.00
_cell.angle_beta   90.00
_cell.angle_gamma   90.00
#
_symmetry.space_group_name_H-M   'P 1'
#
loop_
_entity.id
_entity.type
_entity.pdbx_description
1 polymer ?
#
loop_
_entity_poly.entity_id
_entity_poly.type
_entity_poly.pdbx_seq_one_letter_code
_entity_poly.pdbx_strand_id
1 'polypeptide(L)'
;MANYFSMEIKAPDGLSGIEAHLSKCRLSLNAYTSGHNGKVVLRAKDDSDFEWSMDSSDGEIVFGSGEIFKGVDFTIKALESLSLILRTKKLPHVIWVDDENGCLIKEFNYGMPNT
;
A
#
# COMPACT_ATOMS: atom_id res chain seq x y z
N MET A 1 -7.51 -4.32 18.35
CA MET A 1 -8.37 -4.69 17.21
C MET A 1 -7.56 -4.43 15.97
N ALA A 2 -7.39 -5.43 15.12
CA ALA A 2 -6.67 -5.31 13.85
C ALA A 2 -7.62 -4.74 12.79
N ASN A 3 -7.07 -4.01 11.82
CA ASN A 3 -7.80 -3.62 10.61
C ASN A 3 -7.05 -4.19 9.42
N TYR A 4 -7.80 -4.77 8.49
CA TYR A 4 -7.24 -5.41 7.31
C TYR A 4 -7.21 -4.41 6.17
N PHE A 5 -6.22 -4.53 5.30
CA PHE A 5 -6.20 -3.76 4.07
C PHE A 5 -5.68 -4.60 2.91
N SER A 6 -6.13 -4.23 1.72
CA SER A 6 -5.60 -4.71 0.45
C SER A 6 -5.49 -3.56 -0.53
N MET A 7 -4.62 -3.69 -1.52
CA MET A 7 -4.42 -2.66 -2.52
C MET A 7 -3.94 -3.23 -3.85
N GLU A 8 -4.34 -2.55 -4.91
CA GLU A 8 -3.83 -2.75 -6.26
C GLU A 8 -3.24 -1.43 -6.74
N ILE A 9 -2.05 -1.49 -7.34
CA ILE A 9 -1.35 -0.34 -7.90
C ILE A 9 -0.95 -0.68 -9.32
N LYS A 10 -1.36 0.14 -10.29
CA LYS A 10 -0.85 0.07 -11.66
C LYS A 10 0.54 0.70 -11.72
N ALA A 11 1.56 -0.16 -11.68
CA ALA A 11 2.97 0.19 -11.63
C ALA A 11 3.79 -0.77 -12.52
N PRO A 12 3.74 -0.61 -13.86
CA PRO A 12 4.44 -1.50 -14.80
C PRO A 12 5.95 -1.58 -14.54
N ASP A 13 6.55 -0.46 -14.11
CA ASP A 13 7.98 -0.36 -13.78
C ASP A 13 8.25 -0.49 -12.27
N GLY A 14 7.28 -0.97 -11.50
CA GLY A 14 7.31 -0.93 -10.03
C GLY A 14 7.21 0.49 -9.47
N LEU A 15 7.59 0.65 -8.21
CA LEU A 15 7.44 1.89 -7.44
C LEU A 15 8.70 2.76 -7.45
N SER A 16 9.40 2.82 -8.58
CA SER A 16 10.70 3.50 -8.66
C SER A 16 10.65 4.99 -8.25
N GLY A 17 11.59 5.39 -7.41
CA GLY A 17 11.73 6.75 -6.89
C GLY A 17 10.71 7.13 -5.82
N ILE A 18 9.91 6.18 -5.31
CA ILE A 18 8.96 6.42 -4.20
C ILE A 18 9.68 6.76 -2.89
N GLU A 19 10.95 6.38 -2.76
CA GLU A 19 11.83 6.57 -1.60
C GLU A 19 11.84 8.02 -1.11
N ALA A 20 11.89 8.97 -2.04
CA ALA A 20 11.92 10.41 -1.75
C ALA A 20 10.67 10.91 -0.99
N HIS A 21 9.61 10.12 -0.95
CA HIS A 21 8.32 10.46 -0.37
C HIS A 21 7.96 9.59 0.85
N LEU A 22 8.65 8.47 1.08
CA LEU A 22 8.31 7.50 2.14
C LEU A 22 8.40 8.10 3.55
N SER A 23 9.27 9.07 3.78
CA SER A 23 9.34 9.79 5.08
C SER A 23 8.08 10.56 5.44
N LYS A 24 7.16 10.76 4.47
CA LYS A 24 5.85 11.40 4.68
C LYS A 24 4.74 10.38 4.92
N CYS A 25 5.02 9.08 4.77
CA CYS A 25 4.08 8.02 5.05
C CYS A 25 4.00 7.82 6.56
N ARG A 26 2.80 7.62 7.10
CA ARG A 26 2.63 7.24 8.51
C ARG A 26 2.93 5.76 8.77
N LEU A 27 2.99 4.94 7.71
CA LEU A 27 3.50 3.57 7.79
C LEU A 27 5.01 3.58 7.66
N SER A 28 5.68 2.83 8.54
CA SER A 28 7.14 2.64 8.53
C SER A 28 7.51 1.73 7.35
N LEU A 29 7.64 2.30 6.16
CA LEU A 29 7.88 1.57 4.91
C LEU A 29 9.28 1.87 4.36
N ASN A 30 9.91 0.84 3.78
CA ASN A 30 11.10 0.96 2.96
C ASN A 30 10.81 0.50 1.53
N ALA A 31 11.48 1.12 0.57
CA ALA A 31 11.54 0.58 -0.78
C ALA A 31 12.53 -0.57 -0.84
N TYR A 32 12.19 -1.60 -1.60
CA TYR A 32 13.00 -2.79 -1.80
C TYR A 32 12.97 -3.19 -3.28
N THR A 33 14.13 -3.43 -3.87
CA THR A 33 14.22 -3.95 -5.24
C THR A 33 13.98 -5.45 -5.22
N SER A 34 12.88 -5.89 -5.85
CA SER A 34 12.54 -7.31 -5.99
C SER A 34 13.64 -8.06 -6.73
N GLY A 35 14.14 -9.15 -6.14
CA GLY A 35 15.10 -10.03 -6.81
C GLY A 35 14.47 -10.89 -7.93
N HIS A 36 13.14 -10.93 -8.02
CA HIS A 36 12.41 -11.70 -9.03
C HIS A 36 12.41 -11.01 -10.39
N ASN A 37 12.05 -9.72 -10.44
CA ASN A 37 11.88 -8.96 -11.68
C ASN A 37 12.49 -7.55 -11.64
N GLY A 38 13.27 -7.22 -10.61
CA GLY A 38 13.96 -5.93 -10.48
C GLY A 38 13.05 -4.74 -10.16
N LYS A 39 11.73 -4.95 -10.02
CA LYS A 39 10.78 -3.87 -9.70
C LYS A 39 10.91 -3.44 -8.24
N VAL A 40 10.77 -2.14 -7.98
CA VAL A 40 10.72 -1.62 -6.62
C VAL A 40 9.35 -1.91 -6.00
N VAL A 41 9.34 -2.52 -4.82
CA VAL A 41 8.16 -2.76 -3.97
C VAL A 41 8.36 -2.11 -2.60
N LEU A 42 7.30 -2.09 -1.79
CA LEU A 42 7.36 -1.61 -0.41
C LEU A 42 7.39 -2.80 0.57
N ARG A 43 8.19 -2.67 1.62
CA ARG A 43 8.22 -3.58 2.76
C ARG A 43 8.08 -2.80 4.07
N ALA A 44 7.52 -3.45 5.08
CA ALA A 44 7.59 -2.94 6.44
C ALA A 44 9.06 -2.80 6.87
N LYS A 45 9.37 -1.71 7.57
CA LYS A 45 10.70 -1.47 8.15
C LYS A 45 10.86 -2.13 9.52
N ASP A 46 9.74 -2.28 10.23
CA ASP A 46 9.61 -2.91 11.53
C ASP A 46 8.32 -3.74 11.55
N ASP A 47 8.35 -4.90 12.22
CA ASP A 47 7.20 -5.82 12.30
C ASP A 47 6.30 -5.52 13.52
N SER A 48 6.47 -4.37 14.18
CA SER A 48 5.82 -4.12 15.48
C SER A 48 4.40 -3.56 15.39
N ASP A 49 4.12 -2.72 14.39
CA ASP A 49 2.87 -1.94 14.34
C ASP A 49 1.90 -2.36 13.22
N PHE A 50 2.39 -3.12 12.25
CA PHE A 50 1.61 -3.65 11.13
C PHE A 50 2.37 -4.80 10.45
N GLU A 51 1.62 -5.72 9.87
CA GLU A 51 2.14 -6.71 8.93
C GLU A 51 1.74 -6.31 7.51
N TRP A 52 2.65 -6.52 6.56
CA TRP A 52 2.48 -6.12 5.16
C TRP A 52 3.19 -7.10 4.26
N SER A 53 2.49 -7.55 3.22
CA SER A 53 3.08 -8.22 2.07
C SER A 53 2.77 -7.44 0.81
N MET A 54 3.74 -7.38 -0.10
CA MET A 54 3.53 -6.83 -1.44
C MET A 54 4.28 -7.69 -2.44
N ASP A 55 3.56 -8.10 -3.48
CA ASP A 55 4.09 -8.94 -4.54
C ASP A 55 4.24 -8.14 -5.84
N SER A 56 5.44 -8.23 -6.40
CA SER A 56 5.74 -7.73 -7.74
C SER A 56 5.48 -8.84 -8.74
N SER A 57 4.30 -8.86 -9.35
CA SER A 57 4.04 -9.73 -10.49
C SER A 57 4.79 -9.25 -11.76
N ASP A 58 4.94 -10.12 -12.75
CA ASP A 58 5.42 -9.71 -14.08
C ASP A 58 4.42 -8.79 -14.82
N GLY A 59 3.19 -8.71 -14.33
CA GLY A 59 2.14 -7.84 -14.86
C GLY A 59 2.33 -6.36 -14.52
N GLU A 60 1.36 -5.55 -14.95
CA GLU A 60 1.33 -4.10 -14.70
C GLU A 60 0.84 -3.76 -13.28
N ILE A 61 0.29 -4.73 -12.56
CA ILE A 61 -0.30 -4.54 -11.24
C ILE A 61 0.64 -5.08 -10.16
N VAL A 62 0.90 -4.23 -9.17
CA VAL A 62 1.51 -4.58 -7.89
C VAL A 62 0.38 -4.70 -6.87
N PHE A 63 0.30 -5.86 -6.23
CA PHE A 63 -0.69 -6.12 -5.18
C PHE A 63 -0.02 -6.05 -3.81
N GLY A 64 -0.69 -5.46 -2.83
CA GLY A 64 -0.26 -5.48 -1.45
C GLY A 64 -1.42 -5.71 -0.50
N SER A 65 -1.17 -6.40 0.61
CA SER A 65 -2.15 -6.61 1.66
C SER A 65 -1.48 -6.74 3.02
N GLY A 66 -2.26 -6.56 4.07
CA GLY A 66 -1.74 -6.64 5.42
C GLY A 66 -2.77 -6.29 6.48
N GLU A 67 -2.26 -6.16 7.70
CA GLU A 67 -3.05 -5.80 8.87
C GLU A 67 -2.34 -4.74 9.71
N ILE A 68 -3.10 -3.80 10.26
CA ILE A 68 -2.61 -2.73 11.13
C ILE A 68 -3.22 -2.92 12.52
N PHE A 69 -2.36 -3.09 13.52
CA PHE A 69 -2.76 -3.40 14.91
C PHE A 69 -3.16 -2.17 15.74
N LYS A 70 -3.48 -1.06 15.07
CA LYS A 70 -3.89 0.22 15.68
C LYS A 70 -5.38 0.50 15.42
N GLY A 71 -5.92 1.55 16.02
CA GLY A 71 -7.33 1.92 15.82
C GLY A 71 -7.65 2.33 14.38
N VAL A 72 -8.90 2.17 13.96
CA VAL A 72 -9.39 2.46 12.60
C VAL A 72 -9.02 3.88 12.12
N ASP A 73 -9.11 4.88 12.98
CA ASP A 73 -8.73 6.26 12.64
C ASP A 73 -7.25 6.40 12.27
N PHE A 74 -6.38 5.65 12.95
CA PHE A 74 -4.97 5.61 12.61
C PHE A 74 -4.78 4.90 11.26
N THR A 75 -5.41 3.75 11.08
CA THR A 75 -5.37 2.95 9.85
C THR A 75 -5.76 3.78 8.63
N ILE A 76 -6.90 4.48 8.69
CA ILE A 76 -7.40 5.34 7.63
C ILE A 76 -6.39 6.44 7.31
N LYS A 77 -5.88 7.15 8.32
CA LYS A 77 -4.88 8.23 8.11
C LYS A 77 -3.57 7.70 7.53
N ALA A 78 -3.18 6.49 7.92
CA ALA A 78 -1.95 5.87 7.45
C ALA A 78 -2.06 5.46 5.97
N LEU A 79 -3.14 4.79 5.59
CA LEU A 79 -3.40 4.39 4.21
C LEU A 79 -3.74 5.59 3.31
N GLU A 80 -4.37 6.64 3.85
CA GLU A 80 -4.54 7.91 3.15
C GLU A 80 -3.18 8.57 2.83
N SER A 81 -2.23 8.55 3.78
CA SER A 81 -0.90 9.10 3.53
C SER A 81 -0.14 8.33 2.44
N LEU A 82 -0.33 7.01 2.37
CA LEU A 82 0.19 6.19 1.29
C LEU A 82 -0.48 6.53 -0.05
N SER A 83 -1.82 6.64 -0.09
CA SER A 83 -2.55 7.05 -1.30
C SER A 83 -2.04 8.39 -1.83
N LEU A 84 -1.82 9.36 -0.95
CA LEU A 84 -1.26 10.67 -1.32
C LEU A 84 0.13 10.54 -1.95
N ILE A 85 1.02 9.70 -1.40
CA ILE A 85 2.34 9.45 -1.98
C ILE A 85 2.22 8.85 -3.39
N LEU A 86 1.38 7.82 -3.55
CA LEU A 86 1.13 7.20 -4.87
C LEU A 86 0.56 8.20 -5.87
N ARG A 87 -0.33 9.11 -5.44
CA ARG A 87 -0.84 10.22 -6.25
C ARG A 87 0.25 11.18 -6.68
N THR A 88 1.22 11.50 -5.82
CA THR A 88 2.36 12.38 -6.22
C THR A 88 3.18 11.78 -7.37
N LYS A 89 3.22 10.44 -7.44
CA LYS A 89 3.84 9.67 -8.52
C LYS A 89 2.92 9.40 -9.71
N LYS A 90 1.66 9.87 -9.65
CA LYS A 90 0.61 9.61 -10.65
C LYS A 90 0.41 8.11 -10.92
N LEU A 91 0.57 7.27 -9.89
CA LEU A 91 0.34 5.83 -9.99
C LEU A 91 -1.14 5.53 -9.72
N PRO A 92 -1.91 5.01 -10.69
CA PRO A 92 -3.27 4.59 -10.44
C PRO A 92 -3.31 3.49 -9.38
N HIS A 93 -4.23 3.59 -8.43
CA HIS A 93 -4.36 2.59 -7.37
C HIS A 93 -5.75 2.59 -6.74
N VAL A 94 -6.03 1.51 -6.04
CA VAL A 94 -7.15 1.38 -5.11
C VAL A 94 -6.62 0.72 -3.83
N ILE A 95 -7.04 1.26 -2.69
CA ILE A 95 -6.73 0.70 -1.37
C ILE A 95 -8.07 0.49 -0.65
N TRP A 96 -8.31 -0.73 -0.19
CA TRP A 96 -9.47 -1.11 0.61
C TRP A 96 -9.05 -1.31 2.06
N VAL A 97 -9.90 -0.86 2.98
CA VAL A 97 -9.77 -1.05 4.42
C VAL A 97 -10.99 -1.80 4.90
N ASP A 98 -10.79 -2.98 5.46
CA ASP A 98 -11.83 -3.86 5.94
C ASP A 98 -11.75 -4.02 7.45
N ASP A 99 -12.91 -4.24 8.09
CA ASP A 99 -12.97 -4.68 9.48
C ASP A 99 -12.59 -6.16 9.61
N GLU A 100 -12.59 -6.67 10.85
CA GLU A 100 -12.28 -8.08 11.13
C GLU A 100 -13.28 -9.09 10.55
N ASN A 101 -14.44 -8.63 10.07
CA ASN A 101 -15.45 -9.45 9.42
C ASN A 101 -15.36 -9.37 7.88
N GLY A 102 -14.37 -8.65 7.33
CA GLY A 102 -14.23 -8.42 5.90
C GLY A 102 -15.23 -7.42 5.34
N CYS A 103 -15.83 -6.57 6.17
CA CYS A 103 -16.72 -5.51 5.73
C CYS A 103 -15.92 -4.24 5.42
N LEU A 104 -16.11 -3.71 4.20
CA LEU A 104 -15.43 -2.51 3.73
C LEU A 104 -15.78 -1.29 4.60
N ILE A 105 -14.76 -0.73 5.24
CA ILE A 105 -14.82 0.50 6.02
C ILE A 105 -14.53 1.71 5.11
N LYS A 106 -13.48 1.61 4.29
CA LYS A 106 -12.99 2.75 3.50
C LYS A 106 -12.29 2.30 2.21
N GLU A 107 -12.53 3.04 1.15
CA GLU A 107 -11.82 2.92 -0.12
C GLU A 107 -11.06 4.22 -0.44
N PHE A 108 -9.83 4.07 -0.94
CA PHE A 108 -9.05 5.14 -1.57
C PHE A 108 -8.77 4.79 -3.04
N ASN A 109 -9.63 5.24 -3.95
CA ASN A 109 -9.42 5.09 -5.39
C ASN A 109 -8.77 6.34 -5.98
N TYR A 110 -7.75 6.12 -6.81
CA TYR A 110 -7.19 7.12 -7.72
C TYR A 110 -6.94 6.48 -9.09
N GLY A 111 -7.78 6.82 -10.07
CA GLY A 111 -7.55 6.49 -11.48
C GLY A 111 -7.64 5.00 -11.83
N MET A 112 -8.10 4.14 -10.93
CA MET A 112 -8.46 2.76 -11.24
C MET A 112 -9.91 2.72 -11.72
N PRO A 113 -10.24 1.97 -12.79
CA PRO A 113 -11.63 1.76 -13.18
C PRO A 113 -12.38 1.06 -12.04
N ASN A 114 -13.62 1.47 -11.80
CA ASN A 114 -14.50 0.74 -10.89
C ASN A 114 -14.80 -0.61 -11.54
N THR A 115 -14.31 -1.70 -10.93
CA THR A 115 -14.68 -3.08 -11.29
C THR A 115 -16.12 -3.37 -10.95
#